data_AF-A0A0F4YTW3-F1
#
_entry.id   AF-A0A0F4YTW3-F1
#
_cell.length_a   1.000
_cell.length_b   1.000
_cell.length_c   1.000
_cell.angle_alpha   90.00
_cell.angle_beta   90.00
_cell.angle_gamma   90.00
#
_symmetry.space_group_name_H-M   'P 1'
#
loop_
_entity.id
_entity.type
_entity.pdbx_description
1 polymer ?
#
loop_
_entity_poly.entity_id
_entity_poly.type
_entity_poly.pdbx_seq_one_letter_code
_entity_poly.pdbx_strand_id
1 'polypeptide(L)'
;MKNLLFSLLVSLLGALLVLPTTAVPVSQGYHLAPRASNATSRLVFAHFMIGIVGNRQSAADYDADMQRAKSIGIDAFALNIGVDPYTDTQLGYAYESAANNGMKVFISFDFNWWSTGQASAIGAKVAQYANRTAQLRVDDRVFVSSFAGDGLDVSAMEKAANTSLFFVPNFHPANNDFGDIDGALNWMAWDNNGNNKAPTPGHNVTVAEGDQQYIAALNGKPYLAPASAWFSTHYGAEVSYSKNWVFPSDLLWFNRWQDILTLGPQFVEIVTWNDYGESHYVGPLSSPHTDDGASKWAMDMPHNGWLDMAQPFIAAYKAGATSVNSYITADKLIYWYRPTPKSLDCDSTDNTMTMANNASGNFFEGRPNGWQTLADEVFVVALLTSPATVKATSGNQTQTWNAPAGASAFSLPMGVGKQSFSVTRNGQTVLSGTSLKDIVDTCICGIYNFNAYVGELPAPTTIDALQPAGLVSLSAGLKVPCPTNTLGSSNAAKVPATAVPRVTAA
;
A
#
# COMPACT_ATOMS: atom_id res chain seq x y z
N MET A 1 -13.48 -58.26 -36.22
CA MET A 1 -14.80 -58.44 -36.86
C MET A 1 -15.34 -57.05 -37.17
N LYS A 2 -15.07 -56.57 -38.39
CA LYS A 2 -16.05 -56.19 -39.45
C LYS A 2 -16.82 -54.91 -39.12
N ASN A 3 -16.84 -53.80 -39.86
CA ASN A 3 -16.33 -53.38 -41.19
C ASN A 3 -16.28 -51.82 -41.16
N LEU A 4 -15.19 -51.15 -41.56
CA LEU A 4 -14.95 -50.52 -42.89
C LEU A 4 -16.07 -49.61 -43.43
N LEU A 5 -15.76 -48.31 -43.64
CA LEU A 5 -15.69 -47.73 -44.98
C LEU A 5 -15.00 -46.35 -45.01
N PHE A 6 -14.07 -46.27 -45.98
CA PHE A 6 -13.25 -45.16 -46.44
C PHE A 6 -14.08 -44.09 -47.14
N SER A 7 -13.63 -42.83 -47.08
CA SER A 7 -13.57 -41.97 -48.28
C SER A 7 -12.56 -40.84 -48.09
N LEU A 8 -11.49 -40.93 -48.89
CA LEU A 8 -10.46 -39.92 -49.12
C LEU A 8 -10.98 -38.94 -50.19
N LEU A 9 -10.83 -37.63 -49.98
CA LEU A 9 -10.82 -36.66 -51.08
C LEU A 9 -9.74 -35.61 -50.80
N VAL A 10 -8.74 -35.59 -51.68
CA VAL A 10 -7.66 -34.62 -51.77
C VAL A 10 -8.11 -33.51 -52.71
N SER A 11 -7.94 -32.25 -52.30
CA SER A 11 -7.82 -31.14 -53.25
C SER A 11 -6.95 -30.02 -52.68
N LEU A 12 -6.10 -29.54 -53.58
CA LEU A 12 -4.92 -28.69 -53.47
C LEU A 12 -5.21 -27.20 -53.20
N LEU A 13 -4.15 -26.56 -52.68
CA LEU A 13 -3.70 -25.16 -52.85
C LEU A 13 -4.43 -24.00 -52.15
N GLY A 14 -3.64 -23.28 -51.36
CA GLY A 14 -3.95 -21.92 -50.91
C GLY A 14 -2.92 -21.41 -49.90
N ALA A 15 -1.69 -21.15 -50.33
CA ALA A 15 -0.73 -20.40 -49.53
C ALA A 15 -1.21 -18.94 -49.41
N LEU A 16 -1.63 -18.54 -48.21
CA LEU A 16 -1.95 -17.15 -47.88
C LEU A 16 -1.03 -16.70 -46.75
N LEU A 17 -0.29 -15.63 -47.03
CA LEU A 17 0.54 -14.89 -46.07
C LEU A 17 -0.30 -14.48 -44.85
N VAL A 18 0.16 -14.85 -43.66
CA VAL A 18 -0.34 -14.27 -42.40
C VAL A 18 0.61 -13.12 -42.01
N LEU A 19 0.14 -11.89 -42.19
CA LEU A 19 0.70 -10.71 -41.54
C LEU A 19 0.33 -10.72 -40.05
N PRO A 20 1.20 -10.28 -39.13
CA PRO A 20 0.85 -10.17 -37.72
C PRO A 20 -0.07 -8.96 -37.53
N THR A 21 -1.37 -9.21 -37.35
CA THR A 21 -2.29 -8.19 -36.85
C THR A 21 -2.15 -8.09 -35.33
N THR A 22 -1.69 -6.94 -34.85
CA THR A 22 -1.76 -6.55 -33.44
C THR A 22 -3.22 -6.51 -33.00
N ALA A 23 -3.63 -7.50 -32.21
CA ALA A 23 -4.95 -7.52 -31.60
C ALA A 23 -5.03 -6.40 -30.55
N VAL A 24 -5.86 -5.39 -30.84
CA VAL A 24 -6.34 -4.42 -29.85
C VAL A 24 -7.38 -5.14 -28.99
N PRO A 25 -7.31 -5.10 -27.65
CA PRO A 25 -8.35 -5.69 -26.82
C PRO A 25 -9.65 -4.90 -27.00
N VAL A 26 -10.71 -5.62 -27.36
CA VAL A 26 -12.08 -5.12 -27.48
C VAL A 26 -12.62 -4.85 -26.07
N SER A 27 -13.05 -3.61 -25.84
CA SER A 27 -13.81 -3.22 -24.66
C SER A 27 -15.11 -4.03 -24.59
N GLN A 28 -15.24 -4.93 -23.62
CA GLN A 28 -16.53 -5.47 -23.23
C GLN A 28 -17.30 -4.39 -22.48
N GLY A 29 -18.50 -4.06 -22.97
CA GLY A 29 -19.41 -3.14 -22.31
C GLY A 29 -19.94 -3.74 -21.01
N TYR A 30 -19.63 -3.11 -19.89
CA TYR A 30 -20.17 -3.46 -18.58
C TYR A 30 -21.56 -2.86 -18.41
N HIS A 31 -22.54 -3.68 -18.02
CA HIS A 31 -23.84 -3.22 -17.59
C HIS A 31 -23.72 -2.55 -16.22
N LEU A 32 -23.73 -1.22 -16.21
CA LEU A 32 -23.74 -0.41 -15.00
C LEU A 32 -25.16 -0.40 -14.40
N ALA A 33 -25.29 -0.87 -13.16
CA ALA A 33 -26.50 -0.68 -12.37
C ALA A 33 -26.70 0.82 -12.05
N PRO A 34 -27.94 1.31 -11.85
CA PRO A 34 -28.21 2.72 -11.63
C PRO A 34 -27.61 3.20 -10.30
N ARG A 35 -26.80 4.26 -10.36
CA ARG A 35 -26.14 4.91 -9.21
C ARG A 35 -27.18 5.67 -8.38
N ALA A 36 -27.37 5.32 -7.11
CA ALA A 36 -28.14 6.13 -6.18
C ALA A 36 -27.34 7.41 -5.87
N SER A 37 -27.82 8.53 -6.38
CA SER A 37 -27.26 9.86 -6.15
C SER A 37 -27.64 10.36 -4.75
N ASN A 38 -26.74 10.25 -3.78
CA ASN A 38 -26.69 11.15 -2.63
C ASN A 38 -25.23 11.48 -2.35
N ALA A 39 -24.84 12.73 -2.61
CA ALA A 39 -23.47 13.24 -2.58
C ALA A 39 -22.87 13.37 -1.15
N THR A 40 -23.35 12.58 -0.18
CA THR A 40 -22.93 12.58 1.23
C THR A 40 -22.54 11.19 1.77
N SER A 41 -22.50 10.14 0.95
CA SER A 41 -22.28 8.76 1.42
C SER A 41 -20.85 8.22 1.26
N ARG A 42 -19.98 8.91 0.51
CA ARG A 42 -18.62 8.42 0.21
C ARG A 42 -17.61 8.86 1.25
N LEU A 43 -17.08 7.90 2.01
CA LEU A 43 -16.03 8.14 2.99
C LEU A 43 -14.72 7.47 2.57
N VAL A 44 -13.61 8.08 2.97
CA VAL A 44 -12.27 7.52 2.84
C VAL A 44 -11.67 7.35 4.22
N PHE A 45 -11.17 6.16 4.50
CA PHE A 45 -10.48 5.82 5.73
C PHE A 45 -9.00 5.54 5.45
N ALA A 46 -8.18 5.58 6.49
CA ALA A 46 -6.84 5.01 6.44
C ALA A 46 -6.63 4.09 7.64
N HIS A 47 -6.10 2.91 7.38
CA HIS A 47 -5.80 1.93 8.41
C HIS A 47 -4.60 2.38 9.25
N PHE A 48 -4.71 2.37 10.57
CA PHE A 48 -3.71 2.91 11.48
C PHE A 48 -3.32 1.85 12.51
N MET A 49 -2.06 1.43 12.49
CA MET A 49 -1.50 0.43 13.40
C MET A 49 -1.27 1.01 14.79
N ILE A 50 -2.12 0.64 15.76
CA ILE A 50 -1.91 1.02 17.17
C ILE A 50 -0.75 0.24 17.79
N GLY A 51 -0.49 -0.98 17.31
CA GLY A 51 0.53 -1.89 17.84
C GLY A 51 1.98 -1.40 17.73
N ILE A 52 2.24 -0.29 17.03
CA ILE A 52 3.59 0.30 16.90
C ILE A 52 3.69 1.70 17.51
N VAL A 53 2.65 2.21 18.17
CA VAL A 53 2.63 3.59 18.71
C VAL A 53 2.55 3.65 20.24
N GLY A 54 2.95 2.57 20.91
CA GLY A 54 2.98 2.51 22.38
C GLY A 54 3.89 3.56 23.04
N ASN A 55 4.78 4.20 22.27
CA ASN A 55 5.65 5.28 22.74
C ASN A 55 4.99 6.67 22.82
N ARG A 56 3.81 6.88 22.24
CA ARG A 56 3.11 8.18 22.30
C ARG A 56 2.61 8.45 23.71
N GLN A 57 2.80 9.68 24.19
CA GLN A 57 2.57 10.10 25.57
C GLN A 57 1.35 11.01 25.71
N SER A 58 0.77 11.50 24.61
CA SER A 58 -0.39 12.37 24.64
C SER A 58 -1.20 12.34 23.34
N ALA A 59 -2.41 12.90 23.38
CA ALA A 59 -3.20 13.17 22.18
C ALA A 59 -2.46 14.04 21.16
N ALA A 60 -1.64 15.00 21.61
CA ALA A 60 -0.90 15.89 20.70
C ALA A 60 0.09 15.13 19.78
N ASP A 61 0.56 13.96 20.19
CA ASP A 61 1.44 13.11 19.36
C ASP A 61 0.73 12.54 18.12
N TYR A 62 -0.61 12.61 18.06
CA TYR A 62 -1.43 12.22 16.92
C TYR A 62 -1.86 13.42 16.05
N ASP A 63 -1.70 14.66 16.52
CA ASP A 63 -2.30 15.83 15.86
C ASP A 63 -1.81 16.03 14.43
N ALA A 64 -0.50 15.85 14.20
CA ALA A 64 0.08 15.96 12.87
C ALA A 64 -0.50 14.92 11.89
N ASP A 65 -0.73 13.68 12.35
CA ASP A 65 -1.37 12.64 11.55
C ASP A 65 -2.81 13.03 11.19
N MET A 66 -3.59 13.46 12.20
CA MET A 66 -4.99 13.86 12.03
C MET A 66 -5.13 15.04 11.06
N GLN A 67 -4.29 16.07 11.21
CA GLN A 67 -4.30 17.25 10.37
C GLN A 67 -3.92 16.91 8.93
N ARG A 68 -2.88 16.09 8.75
CA ARG A 68 -2.43 15.69 7.42
C ARG A 68 -3.47 14.82 6.72
N ALA A 69 -4.01 13.80 7.38
CA ALA A 69 -5.05 12.94 6.81
C ALA A 69 -6.29 13.75 6.39
N LYS A 70 -6.75 14.65 7.28
CA LYS A 70 -7.87 15.56 6.99
C LYS A 70 -7.60 16.46 5.79
N SER A 71 -6.38 16.99 5.66
CA SER A 71 -6.00 17.88 4.54
C SER A 71 -6.07 17.19 3.17
N ILE A 72 -5.89 15.87 3.16
CA ILE A 72 -5.95 15.02 1.96
C ILE A 72 -7.38 14.54 1.68
N GLY A 73 -8.31 14.71 2.63
CA GLY A 73 -9.71 14.35 2.49
C GLY A 73 -10.08 12.99 3.10
N ILE A 74 -9.17 12.38 3.87
CA ILE A 74 -9.46 11.19 4.69
C ILE A 74 -10.38 11.61 5.83
N ASP A 75 -11.46 10.86 6.03
CA ASP A 75 -12.53 11.14 6.99
C ASP A 75 -12.28 10.51 8.36
N ALA A 76 -11.62 9.35 8.39
CA ALA A 76 -11.33 8.65 9.63
C ALA A 76 -10.07 7.78 9.59
N PHE A 77 -9.47 7.54 10.74
CA PHE A 77 -8.55 6.41 10.91
C PHE A 77 -9.29 5.16 11.43
N ALA A 78 -9.03 4.03 10.77
CA ALA A 78 -9.39 2.70 11.28
C ALA A 78 -8.27 2.25 12.25
N LEU A 79 -8.50 2.41 13.55
CA LEU A 79 -7.52 2.12 14.60
C LEU A 79 -7.42 0.60 14.78
N ASN A 80 -6.43 -0.01 14.14
CA ASN A 80 -6.14 -1.43 14.24
C ASN A 80 -5.57 -1.76 15.63
N ILE A 81 -6.27 -2.60 16.38
CA ILE A 81 -5.88 -2.98 17.73
C ILE A 81 -5.67 -4.48 17.90
N GLY A 82 -4.57 -4.82 18.57
CA GLY A 82 -4.38 -6.09 19.25
C GLY A 82 -4.92 -6.05 20.68
N VAL A 83 -4.19 -6.72 21.59
CA VAL A 83 -4.49 -6.79 23.03
C VAL A 83 -3.35 -6.23 23.88
N ASP A 84 -2.51 -5.38 23.30
CA ASP A 84 -1.34 -4.79 23.95
C ASP A 84 -1.70 -4.01 25.22
N PRO A 85 -0.82 -4.00 26.24
CA PRO A 85 -1.09 -3.35 27.53
C PRO A 85 -1.31 -1.83 27.43
N TYR A 86 -0.84 -1.19 26.36
CA TYR A 86 -1.01 0.24 26.11
C TYR A 86 -2.22 0.58 25.23
N THR A 87 -2.96 -0.43 24.72
CA THR A 87 -4.05 -0.23 23.75
C THR A 87 -5.07 0.80 24.21
N ASP A 88 -5.56 0.69 25.45
CA ASP A 88 -6.60 1.60 25.96
C ASP A 88 -6.11 3.04 26.10
N THR A 89 -4.84 3.22 26.51
CA THR A 89 -4.17 4.52 26.58
C THR A 89 -4.05 5.13 25.18
N GLN A 90 -3.56 4.37 24.20
CA GLN A 90 -3.38 4.86 22.84
C GLN A 90 -4.71 5.15 22.13
N LEU A 91 -5.73 4.31 22.33
CA LEU A 91 -7.08 4.62 21.90
C LEU A 91 -7.59 5.91 22.56
N GLY A 92 -7.37 6.10 23.86
CA GLY A 92 -7.72 7.34 24.56
C GLY A 92 -7.15 8.58 23.87
N TYR A 93 -5.84 8.57 23.61
CA TYR A 93 -5.14 9.66 22.92
C TYR A 93 -5.61 9.86 21.48
N ALA A 94 -5.79 8.79 20.71
CA ALA A 94 -6.25 8.86 19.33
C ALA A 94 -7.66 9.45 19.21
N TYR A 95 -8.60 9.03 20.07
CA TYR A 95 -9.97 9.59 20.09
C TYR A 95 -10.00 11.06 20.53
N GLU A 96 -9.16 11.44 21.49
CA GLU A 96 -9.05 12.83 21.94
C GLU A 96 -8.46 13.73 20.84
N SER A 97 -7.36 13.32 20.21
CA SER A 97 -6.75 14.06 19.10
C SER A 97 -7.70 14.18 17.91
N ALA A 98 -8.40 13.10 17.56
CA ALA A 98 -9.39 13.13 16.49
C ALA A 98 -10.50 14.15 16.79
N ALA A 99 -10.97 14.24 18.04
CA ALA A 99 -11.95 15.25 18.45
C ALA A 99 -11.38 16.68 18.34
N ASN A 100 -10.14 16.89 18.80
CA ASN A 100 -9.47 18.19 18.77
C ASN A 100 -9.24 18.71 17.35
N ASN A 101 -8.99 17.81 16.39
CA ASN A 101 -8.70 18.15 14.99
C ASN A 101 -9.93 18.02 14.07
N GLY A 102 -11.09 17.67 14.62
CA GLY A 102 -12.32 17.46 13.86
C GLY A 102 -12.19 16.37 12.81
N MET A 103 -11.49 15.30 13.16
CA MET A 103 -11.40 14.01 12.44
C MET A 103 -12.31 12.99 13.12
N LYS A 104 -12.57 11.87 12.45
CA LYS A 104 -13.21 10.70 13.06
C LYS A 104 -12.21 9.56 13.21
N VAL A 105 -12.56 8.61 14.07
CA VAL A 105 -11.85 7.34 14.24
C VAL A 105 -12.86 6.23 14.52
N PHE A 106 -12.48 5.00 14.23
CA PHE A 106 -13.21 3.81 14.66
C PHE A 106 -12.25 2.67 14.96
N ILE A 107 -12.70 1.66 15.70
CA ILE A 107 -11.87 0.51 16.06
C ILE A 107 -11.95 -0.53 14.93
N SER A 108 -10.78 -1.01 14.52
CA SER A 108 -10.58 -2.21 13.70
C SER A 108 -9.94 -3.30 14.56
N PHE A 109 -10.64 -4.40 14.82
CA PHE A 109 -10.10 -5.50 15.64
C PHE A 109 -9.21 -6.42 14.80
N ASP A 110 -7.97 -6.69 15.25
CA ASP A 110 -7.05 -7.62 14.59
C ASP A 110 -7.20 -9.04 15.15
N PHE A 111 -7.74 -9.96 14.34
CA PHE A 111 -7.93 -11.36 14.73
C PHE A 111 -6.68 -12.23 14.71
N ASN A 112 -5.49 -11.66 14.47
CA ASN A 112 -4.24 -12.29 14.89
C ASN A 112 -4.07 -12.27 16.42
N TRP A 113 -4.78 -11.36 17.11
CA TRP A 113 -4.72 -11.19 18.56
C TRP A 113 -6.06 -11.44 19.25
N TRP A 114 -7.16 -11.15 18.56
CA TRP A 114 -8.52 -11.44 18.98
C TRP A 114 -9.00 -12.79 18.44
N SER A 115 -10.00 -13.38 19.07
CA SER A 115 -10.61 -14.64 18.66
C SER A 115 -12.13 -14.50 18.52
N THR A 116 -12.74 -15.28 17.62
CA THR A 116 -14.20 -15.30 17.42
C THR A 116 -14.98 -15.73 18.66
N GLY A 117 -14.35 -16.49 19.56
CA GLY A 117 -14.91 -16.83 20.88
C GLY A 117 -15.00 -15.64 21.84
N GLN A 118 -14.51 -14.46 21.46
CA GLN A 118 -14.47 -13.26 22.30
C GLN A 118 -15.49 -12.18 21.88
N ALA A 119 -16.54 -12.54 21.15
CA ALA A 119 -17.57 -11.61 20.66
C ALA A 119 -18.09 -10.63 21.75
N SER A 120 -18.41 -11.12 22.95
CA SER A 120 -18.87 -10.24 24.03
C SER A 120 -17.79 -9.28 24.56
N ALA A 121 -16.52 -9.69 24.56
CA ALA A 121 -15.41 -8.81 24.96
C ALA A 121 -15.14 -7.73 23.91
N ILE A 122 -15.23 -8.08 22.63
CA ILE A 122 -15.18 -7.15 21.50
C ILE A 122 -16.32 -6.12 21.62
N GLY A 123 -17.56 -6.59 21.84
CA GLY A 123 -18.70 -5.71 22.05
C GLY A 123 -18.51 -4.76 23.25
N ALA A 124 -18.02 -5.27 24.38
CA ALA A 124 -17.71 -4.44 25.55
C ALA A 124 -16.63 -3.38 25.25
N LYS A 125 -15.62 -3.72 24.44
CA LYS A 125 -14.60 -2.75 23.98
C LYS A 125 -15.23 -1.66 23.10
N VAL A 126 -16.14 -2.03 22.19
CA VAL A 126 -16.88 -1.04 21.38
C VAL A 126 -17.69 -0.11 22.27
N ALA A 127 -18.41 -0.63 23.27
CA ALA A 127 -19.21 0.17 24.20
C ALA A 127 -18.40 1.26 24.92
N GLN A 128 -17.13 0.96 25.27
CA GLN A 128 -16.22 1.88 25.96
C GLN A 128 -15.92 3.16 25.14
N TYR A 129 -15.94 3.07 23.80
CA TYR A 129 -15.60 4.17 22.91
C TYR A 129 -16.79 4.71 22.09
N ALA A 130 -17.91 3.99 22.04
CA ALA A 130 -19.10 4.31 21.25
C ALA A 130 -19.63 5.75 21.43
N ASN A 131 -19.50 6.32 22.63
CA ASN A 131 -20.00 7.66 22.97
C ASN A 131 -18.93 8.76 22.91
N ARG A 132 -17.72 8.46 22.42
CA ARG A 132 -16.68 9.48 22.20
C ARG A 132 -17.07 10.40 21.04
N THR A 133 -16.81 11.70 21.17
CA THR A 133 -17.14 12.71 20.14
C THR A 133 -16.56 12.40 18.75
N ALA A 134 -15.37 11.79 18.71
CA ALA A 134 -14.70 11.43 17.47
C ALA A 134 -15.06 10.05 16.91
N GLN A 135 -15.91 9.26 17.59
CA GLN A 135 -16.37 7.97 17.06
C GLN A 135 -17.07 8.18 15.71
N LEU A 136 -16.61 7.48 14.68
CA LEU A 136 -17.27 7.45 13.39
C LEU A 136 -18.63 6.78 13.54
N ARG A 137 -19.65 7.42 12.99
CA ARG A 137 -21.00 6.86 12.87
C ARG A 137 -21.46 6.94 11.42
N VAL A 138 -22.15 5.89 10.99
CA VAL A 138 -22.82 5.80 9.69
C VAL A 138 -24.26 5.40 9.97
N ASP A 139 -25.21 6.13 9.40
CA ASP A 139 -26.65 5.97 9.68
C ASP A 139 -26.96 6.01 11.19
N ASP A 140 -26.30 6.92 11.91
CA ASP A 140 -26.33 7.08 13.38
C ASP A 140 -25.82 5.87 14.21
N ARG A 141 -25.31 4.82 13.55
CA ARG A 141 -24.77 3.60 14.17
C ARG A 141 -23.25 3.67 14.31
N VAL A 142 -22.71 3.03 15.35
CA VAL A 142 -21.26 3.02 15.65
C VAL A 142 -20.53 2.19 14.60
N PHE A 143 -19.66 2.82 13.80
CA PHE A 143 -18.88 2.11 12.80
C PHE A 143 -17.77 1.28 13.46
N VAL A 144 -17.63 0.02 13.07
CA VAL A 144 -16.63 -0.93 13.57
C VAL A 144 -16.17 -1.82 12.41
N SER A 145 -14.89 -2.16 12.36
CA SER A 145 -14.35 -3.13 11.40
C SER A 145 -13.45 -4.17 12.08
N SER A 146 -12.91 -5.09 11.29
CA SER A 146 -11.88 -6.04 11.72
C SER A 146 -10.98 -6.44 10.56
N PHE A 147 -9.74 -6.81 10.89
CA PHE A 147 -8.89 -7.63 10.03
C PHE A 147 -9.17 -9.10 10.35
N ALA A 148 -9.61 -9.86 9.34
CA ALA A 148 -10.20 -11.19 9.51
C ALA A 148 -11.34 -11.24 10.54
N GLY A 149 -11.61 -12.42 11.10
CA GLY A 149 -12.64 -12.66 12.13
C GLY A 149 -13.83 -13.51 11.67
N ASP A 150 -13.67 -14.24 10.57
CA ASP A 150 -14.65 -15.16 9.99
C ASP A 150 -15.31 -16.05 11.07
N GLY A 151 -16.64 -15.99 11.17
CA GLY A 151 -17.42 -16.74 12.17
C GLY A 151 -17.56 -16.07 13.54
N LEU A 152 -17.24 -14.78 13.68
CA LEU A 152 -17.59 -14.01 14.88
C LEU A 152 -19.11 -14.01 15.12
N ASP A 153 -19.54 -14.24 16.37
CA ASP A 153 -20.95 -14.10 16.76
C ASP A 153 -21.33 -12.60 16.85
N VAL A 154 -21.82 -12.06 15.73
CA VAL A 154 -22.20 -10.65 15.61
C VAL A 154 -23.31 -10.28 16.60
N SER A 155 -24.30 -11.15 16.77
CA SER A 155 -25.40 -10.92 17.72
C SER A 155 -24.90 -10.81 19.17
N ALA A 156 -23.95 -11.67 19.58
CA ALA A 156 -23.35 -11.59 20.91
C ALA A 156 -22.49 -10.33 21.08
N MET A 157 -21.79 -9.90 20.03
CA MET A 157 -21.04 -8.64 20.01
C MET A 157 -21.97 -7.44 20.16
N GLU A 158 -23.04 -7.34 19.37
CA GLU A 158 -24.02 -6.25 19.43
C GLU A 158 -24.70 -6.17 20.79
N LYS A 159 -25.12 -7.33 21.34
CA LYS A 159 -25.72 -7.41 22.67
C LYS A 159 -24.78 -6.88 23.75
N ALA A 160 -23.48 -7.20 23.68
CA ALA A 160 -22.50 -6.72 24.64
C ALA A 160 -22.11 -5.25 24.42
N ALA A 161 -22.15 -4.76 23.18
CA ALA A 161 -21.91 -3.36 22.86
C ALA A 161 -23.04 -2.45 23.36
N ASN A 162 -24.26 -2.98 23.48
CA ASN A 162 -25.44 -2.27 23.97
C ASN A 162 -25.68 -0.93 23.24
N THR A 163 -25.37 -0.91 21.95
CA THR A 163 -25.53 0.22 21.03
C THR A 163 -25.66 -0.35 19.61
N SER A 164 -26.29 0.40 18.71
CA SER A 164 -26.42 -0.04 17.32
C SER A 164 -25.07 0.07 16.60
N LEU A 165 -24.64 -1.01 15.95
CA LEU A 165 -23.37 -1.10 15.23
C LEU A 165 -23.60 -1.00 13.73
N PHE A 166 -22.63 -0.44 13.02
CA PHE A 166 -22.46 -0.56 11.58
C PHE A 166 -21.17 -1.38 11.38
N PHE A 167 -21.30 -2.69 11.21
CA PHE A 167 -20.16 -3.61 11.24
C PHE A 167 -19.68 -3.99 9.84
N VAL A 168 -18.41 -3.69 9.54
CA VAL A 168 -17.77 -3.89 8.23
C VAL A 168 -16.47 -4.68 8.41
N PRO A 169 -16.54 -5.99 8.66
CA PRO A 169 -15.35 -6.81 8.85
C PRO A 169 -14.66 -7.20 7.55
N ASN A 170 -13.41 -7.63 7.65
CA ASN A 170 -12.72 -8.36 6.59
C ASN A 170 -13.02 -9.86 6.65
N PHE A 171 -14.31 -10.23 6.51
CA PHE A 171 -14.69 -11.64 6.35
C PHE A 171 -14.45 -12.10 4.91
N HIS A 172 -14.01 -13.35 4.74
CA HIS A 172 -13.74 -13.92 3.45
C HIS A 172 -15.05 -14.36 2.76
N PRO A 173 -15.35 -13.86 1.54
CA PRO A 173 -16.58 -14.19 0.82
C PRO A 173 -16.81 -15.69 0.61
N ALA A 174 -15.74 -16.47 0.44
CA ALA A 174 -15.83 -17.91 0.18
C ALA A 174 -16.27 -18.73 1.41
N ASN A 175 -16.14 -18.17 2.62
CA ASN A 175 -16.25 -18.92 3.86
C ASN A 175 -17.38 -18.44 4.79
N ASN A 176 -18.12 -17.38 4.42
CA ASN A 176 -19.10 -16.76 5.32
C ASN A 176 -20.38 -16.35 4.62
N ASP A 177 -21.46 -16.30 5.40
CA ASP A 177 -22.68 -15.60 5.06
C ASP A 177 -22.54 -14.13 5.49
N PHE A 178 -22.82 -13.21 4.57
CA PHE A 178 -22.80 -11.77 4.84
C PHE A 178 -24.17 -11.25 5.32
N GLY A 179 -25.12 -12.13 5.66
CA GLY A 179 -26.45 -11.80 6.17
C GLY A 179 -26.44 -10.91 7.41
N ASP A 180 -25.54 -11.18 8.36
CA ASP A 180 -25.51 -10.54 9.68
C ASP A 180 -24.54 -9.35 9.79
N ILE A 181 -23.87 -8.96 8.71
CA ILE A 181 -22.95 -7.80 8.67
C ILE A 181 -23.54 -6.65 7.84
N ASP A 182 -23.08 -5.42 8.04
CA ASP A 182 -23.59 -4.25 7.31
C ASP A 182 -22.83 -3.97 6.02
N GLY A 183 -21.57 -4.36 5.97
CA GLY A 183 -20.70 -4.26 4.81
C GLY A 183 -19.52 -5.20 4.97
N ALA A 184 -18.61 -5.20 4.01
CA ALA A 184 -17.36 -5.96 4.13
C ALA A 184 -16.18 -5.18 3.59
N LEU A 185 -15.07 -5.27 4.32
CA LEU A 185 -13.75 -4.77 3.96
C LEU A 185 -13.03 -5.85 3.14
N ASN A 186 -12.60 -5.53 1.94
CA ASN A 186 -11.57 -6.35 1.29
C ASN A 186 -10.20 -5.84 1.72
N TRP A 187 -9.38 -6.69 2.32
CA TRP A 187 -7.99 -6.35 2.69
C TRP A 187 -7.02 -6.43 1.51
N MET A 188 -7.29 -7.31 0.54
CA MET A 188 -6.36 -7.61 -0.55
C MET A 188 -6.32 -6.46 -1.55
N ALA A 189 -5.46 -5.49 -1.27
CA ALA A 189 -5.20 -4.31 -2.09
C ALA A 189 -4.24 -4.57 -3.25
N TRP A 190 -3.71 -5.80 -3.36
CA TRP A 190 -2.73 -6.22 -4.35
C TRP A 190 -3.11 -7.54 -5.01
N ASP A 191 -2.63 -7.72 -6.24
CA ASP A 191 -2.72 -8.99 -6.96
C ASP A 191 -2.00 -10.09 -6.17
N ASN A 192 -2.66 -11.23 -6.00
CA ASN A 192 -2.20 -12.30 -5.11
C ASN A 192 -2.60 -13.69 -5.62
N ASN A 193 -2.15 -14.75 -4.97
CA ASN A 193 -2.45 -16.12 -5.36
C ASN A 193 -3.75 -16.71 -4.77
N GLY A 194 -4.61 -15.87 -4.18
CA GLY A 194 -5.81 -16.27 -3.44
C GLY A 194 -5.57 -16.69 -1.99
N ASN A 195 -4.31 -16.70 -1.52
CA ASN A 195 -3.92 -17.12 -0.17
C ASN A 195 -3.00 -16.09 0.51
N ASN A 196 -3.22 -14.80 0.23
CA ASN A 196 -2.43 -13.69 0.78
C ASN A 196 -0.91 -13.87 0.57
N LYS A 197 -0.52 -14.26 -0.65
CA LYS A 197 0.87 -14.35 -1.12
C LYS A 197 0.98 -13.90 -2.57
N ALA A 198 2.20 -13.56 -2.99
CA ALA A 198 2.50 -13.17 -4.36
C ALA A 198 1.89 -14.16 -5.37
N PRO A 199 1.44 -13.70 -6.55
CA PRO A 199 0.91 -14.58 -7.58
C PRO A 199 1.89 -15.71 -7.94
N THR A 200 1.35 -16.90 -8.22
CA THR A 200 2.12 -18.07 -8.67
C THR A 200 1.55 -18.60 -9.99
N PRO A 201 2.29 -19.42 -10.76
CA PRO A 201 1.76 -19.99 -12.00
C PRO A 201 0.44 -20.72 -11.76
N GLY A 202 -0.63 -20.28 -12.45
CA GLY A 202 -1.99 -20.83 -12.30
C GLY A 202 -2.83 -20.24 -11.17
N HIS A 203 -2.26 -19.36 -10.33
CA HIS A 203 -2.97 -18.71 -9.22
C HIS A 203 -2.67 -17.20 -9.21
N ASN A 204 -3.59 -16.44 -9.79
CA ASN A 204 -3.59 -14.98 -9.77
C ASN A 204 -5.03 -14.48 -9.58
N VAL A 205 -5.25 -13.75 -8.50
CA VAL A 205 -6.48 -13.05 -8.17
C VAL A 205 -6.12 -11.57 -8.16
N THR A 206 -6.62 -10.85 -9.15
CA THR A 206 -6.42 -9.41 -9.25
C THR A 206 -7.24 -8.66 -8.21
N VAL A 207 -6.87 -7.42 -7.90
CA VAL A 207 -7.67 -6.56 -7.00
C VAL A 207 -9.11 -6.44 -7.50
N ALA A 208 -9.31 -6.28 -8.82
CA ALA A 208 -10.64 -6.14 -9.43
C ALA A 208 -11.48 -7.44 -9.32
N GLU A 209 -10.86 -8.62 -9.48
CA GLU A 209 -11.55 -9.90 -9.24
C GLU A 209 -11.92 -10.04 -7.76
N GLY A 210 -11.05 -9.61 -6.84
CA GLY A 210 -11.36 -9.52 -5.42
C GLY A 210 -12.56 -8.60 -5.14
N ASP A 211 -12.60 -7.41 -5.73
CA ASP A 211 -13.75 -6.50 -5.62
C ASP A 211 -15.05 -7.20 -6.05
N GLN A 212 -15.03 -7.91 -7.19
CA GLN A 212 -16.21 -8.62 -7.70
C GLN A 212 -16.70 -9.70 -6.74
N GLN A 213 -15.79 -10.45 -6.11
CA GLN A 213 -16.15 -11.48 -5.13
C GLN A 213 -16.85 -10.87 -3.91
N TYR A 214 -16.32 -9.77 -3.37
CA TYR A 214 -16.94 -9.07 -2.24
C TYR A 214 -18.28 -8.45 -2.62
N ILE A 215 -18.36 -7.75 -3.75
CA ILE A 215 -19.60 -7.11 -4.22
C ILE A 215 -20.71 -8.13 -4.44
N ALA A 216 -20.38 -9.29 -5.02
CA ALA A 216 -21.34 -10.38 -5.20
C ALA A 216 -21.84 -10.92 -3.86
N ALA A 217 -20.94 -11.19 -2.91
CA ALA A 217 -21.31 -11.68 -1.58
C ALA A 217 -22.12 -10.66 -0.77
N LEU A 218 -21.86 -9.36 -0.95
CA LEU A 218 -22.57 -8.28 -0.26
C LEU A 218 -24.01 -8.09 -0.74
N ASN A 219 -24.38 -8.56 -1.94
CA ASN A 219 -25.74 -8.52 -2.46
C ASN A 219 -26.44 -7.14 -2.27
N GLY A 220 -25.72 -6.06 -2.60
CA GLY A 220 -26.21 -4.68 -2.47
C GLY A 220 -25.87 -3.97 -1.16
N LYS A 221 -25.26 -4.66 -0.18
CA LYS A 221 -24.69 -4.03 1.01
C LYS A 221 -23.43 -3.22 0.68
N PRO A 222 -23.11 -2.19 1.48
CA PRO A 222 -21.92 -1.36 1.32
C PRO A 222 -20.60 -2.14 1.23
N TYR A 223 -19.82 -1.84 0.18
CA TYR A 223 -18.47 -2.35 0.00
C TYR A 223 -17.44 -1.33 0.49
N LEU A 224 -16.46 -1.82 1.28
CA LEU A 224 -15.29 -1.07 1.68
C LEU A 224 -14.08 -1.55 0.86
N ALA A 225 -13.74 -0.76 -0.16
CA ALA A 225 -12.72 -1.08 -1.15
C ALA A 225 -11.31 -0.74 -0.65
N PRO A 226 -10.32 -1.63 -0.82
CA PRO A 226 -8.94 -1.35 -0.44
C PRO A 226 -8.25 -0.49 -1.48
N ALA A 227 -7.35 0.37 -1.01
CA ALA A 227 -6.35 1.05 -1.82
C ALA A 227 -4.98 0.91 -1.13
N SER A 228 -3.97 0.45 -1.86
CA SER A 228 -2.59 0.45 -1.37
C SER A 228 -1.60 0.68 -2.51
N ALA A 229 -0.45 1.27 -2.17
CA ALA A 229 0.55 1.67 -3.15
C ALA A 229 1.63 0.62 -3.39
N TRP A 230 2.12 0.00 -2.32
CA TRP A 230 3.28 -0.91 -2.35
C TRP A 230 3.11 -2.01 -1.31
N PHE A 231 3.84 -3.11 -1.42
CA PHE A 231 3.98 -4.08 -0.34
C PHE A 231 5.34 -4.75 -0.41
N SER A 232 6.06 -4.71 0.71
CA SER A 232 7.32 -5.42 0.89
C SER A 232 7.59 -5.61 2.38
N THR A 233 7.94 -6.83 2.78
CA THR A 233 8.34 -7.14 4.16
C THR A 233 9.60 -7.99 4.15
N HIS A 234 10.48 -7.79 5.13
CA HIS A 234 11.81 -8.42 5.17
C HIS A 234 12.33 -8.69 6.60
N TYR A 235 11.49 -9.31 7.42
CA TYR A 235 11.83 -9.73 8.78
C TYR A 235 12.49 -11.10 8.81
N GLY A 236 13.71 -11.17 9.36
CA GLY A 236 14.48 -12.39 9.55
C GLY A 236 14.29 -13.03 10.93
N ALA A 237 15.30 -13.78 11.36
CA ALA A 237 15.31 -14.46 12.66
C ALA A 237 15.46 -13.52 13.87
N GLU A 238 15.70 -12.23 13.65
CA GLU A 238 15.81 -11.23 14.71
C GLU A 238 14.47 -10.88 15.37
N VAL A 239 13.34 -11.28 14.78
CA VAL A 239 12.00 -11.12 15.34
C VAL A 239 11.26 -12.47 15.45
N SER A 240 10.26 -12.55 16.33
CA SER A 240 9.43 -13.74 16.49
C SER A 240 8.36 -13.92 15.41
N TYR A 241 8.12 -12.89 14.60
CA TYR A 241 7.08 -12.82 13.55
C TYR A 241 7.71 -12.69 12.16
N SER A 242 8.72 -13.51 11.85
CA SER A 242 9.47 -13.44 10.59
C SER A 242 8.55 -13.52 9.36
N LYS A 243 8.90 -12.73 8.33
CA LYS A 243 8.05 -12.43 7.17
C LYS A 243 8.93 -11.97 6.01
N ASN A 244 8.83 -12.59 4.82
CA ASN A 244 9.69 -12.21 3.70
C ASN A 244 9.05 -12.39 2.30
N TRP A 245 8.29 -11.41 1.84
CA TRP A 245 7.66 -11.42 0.50
C TRP A 245 7.28 -10.01 0.03
N VAL A 246 6.89 -9.92 -1.24
CA VAL A 246 6.36 -8.72 -1.89
C VAL A 246 5.06 -9.05 -2.62
N PHE A 247 4.25 -8.03 -2.91
CA PHE A 247 3.16 -8.14 -3.90
C PHE A 247 3.46 -7.28 -5.14
N PRO A 248 2.91 -7.62 -6.32
CA PRO A 248 2.96 -6.75 -7.50
C PRO A 248 2.40 -5.38 -7.16
N SER A 249 3.20 -4.33 -7.34
CA SER A 249 2.87 -2.97 -6.86
C SER A 249 3.17 -1.84 -7.85
N ASP A 250 4.13 -2.02 -8.77
CA ASP A 250 4.54 -1.12 -9.86
C ASP A 250 3.70 0.15 -10.07
N LEU A 251 2.69 0.14 -10.97
CA LEU A 251 1.74 1.26 -11.18
C LEU A 251 0.41 1.10 -10.42
N LEU A 252 0.36 0.19 -9.44
CA LEU A 252 -0.87 -0.22 -8.76
C LEU A 252 -1.59 0.96 -8.12
N TRP A 253 -0.87 1.84 -7.40
CA TRP A 253 -1.48 3.00 -6.74
C TRP A 253 -2.27 3.89 -7.71
N PHE A 254 -1.66 4.22 -8.85
CA PHE A 254 -2.27 5.07 -9.87
C PHE A 254 -3.46 4.40 -10.54
N ASN A 255 -3.30 3.15 -10.95
CA ASN A 255 -4.36 2.38 -11.59
C ASN A 255 -5.55 2.17 -10.64
N ARG A 256 -5.26 1.81 -9.38
CA ARG A 256 -6.28 1.55 -8.38
C ARG A 256 -7.14 2.77 -8.08
N TRP A 257 -6.57 3.98 -8.01
CA TRP A 257 -7.37 5.18 -7.85
C TRP A 257 -8.28 5.47 -9.04
N GLN A 258 -7.86 5.14 -10.27
CA GLN A 258 -8.76 5.21 -11.44
C GLN A 258 -9.89 4.17 -11.36
N ASP A 259 -9.58 2.95 -10.92
CA ASP A 259 -10.57 1.89 -10.72
C ASP A 259 -11.59 2.31 -9.67
N ILE A 260 -11.16 2.91 -8.55
CA ILE A 260 -12.03 3.41 -7.47
C ILE A 260 -12.98 4.50 -7.97
N LEU A 261 -12.54 5.41 -8.84
CA LEU A 261 -13.43 6.43 -9.43
C LEU A 261 -14.53 5.79 -10.29
N THR A 262 -14.19 4.74 -11.03
CA THR A 262 -15.12 3.98 -11.87
C THR A 262 -16.08 3.17 -11.01
N LEU A 263 -15.55 2.36 -10.10
CA LEU A 263 -16.29 1.51 -9.18
C LEU A 263 -17.24 2.33 -8.30
N GLY A 264 -16.74 3.43 -7.76
CA GLY A 264 -17.46 4.34 -6.87
C GLY A 264 -18.09 3.64 -5.66
N PRO A 265 -17.32 2.85 -4.88
CA PRO A 265 -17.81 2.20 -3.67
C PRO A 265 -18.34 3.24 -2.66
N GLN A 266 -19.02 2.77 -1.60
CA GLN A 266 -19.44 3.67 -0.53
C GLN A 266 -18.25 4.05 0.37
N PHE A 267 -17.33 3.11 0.60
CA PHE A 267 -16.16 3.34 1.43
C PHE A 267 -14.88 2.93 0.69
N VAL A 268 -13.80 3.66 0.96
CA VAL A 268 -12.44 3.29 0.56
C VAL A 268 -11.58 3.27 1.81
N GLU A 269 -10.73 2.26 1.99
CA GLU A 269 -9.74 2.22 3.05
C GLU A 269 -8.34 2.17 2.43
N ILE A 270 -7.53 3.16 2.77
CA ILE A 270 -6.11 3.18 2.44
C ILE A 270 -5.39 2.26 3.41
N VAL A 271 -4.77 1.22 2.88
CA VAL A 271 -3.99 0.21 3.61
C VAL A 271 -2.51 0.50 3.31
N THR A 272 -1.79 1.26 4.13
CA THR A 272 -2.13 1.81 5.45
C THR A 272 -1.58 3.22 5.66
N TRP A 273 -1.87 3.84 6.80
CA TRP A 273 -1.24 5.09 7.22
C TRP A 273 0.21 4.89 7.68
N ASN A 274 0.48 3.91 8.55
CA ASN A 274 1.76 3.80 9.28
C ASN A 274 2.31 2.36 9.40
N ASP A 275 1.94 1.42 8.54
CA ASP A 275 2.57 0.10 8.56
C ASP A 275 3.89 0.13 7.78
N TYR A 276 4.96 0.48 8.49
CA TYR A 276 6.32 0.55 7.95
C TYR A 276 6.91 -0.84 7.68
N GLY A 277 6.48 -1.84 8.47
CA GLY A 277 6.93 -3.23 8.38
C GLY A 277 6.59 -3.91 7.07
N GLU A 278 5.38 -3.65 6.57
CA GLU A 278 4.91 -4.20 5.31
C GLU A 278 5.05 -3.20 4.14
N SER A 279 5.74 -2.06 4.39
CA SER A 279 6.10 -1.04 3.39
C SER A 279 4.92 -0.41 2.65
N HIS A 280 3.71 -0.50 3.19
CA HIS A 280 2.50 0.01 2.53
C HIS A 280 1.90 1.25 3.21
N TYR A 281 2.65 1.87 4.12
CA TYR A 281 2.34 3.17 4.67
C TYR A 281 2.29 4.26 3.58
N VAL A 282 1.39 5.21 3.74
CA VAL A 282 1.38 6.48 2.99
C VAL A 282 1.58 7.70 3.88
N GLY A 283 1.55 7.51 5.20
CA GLY A 283 1.82 8.54 6.19
C GLY A 283 3.32 8.87 6.30
N PRO A 284 3.66 9.98 6.99
CA PRO A 284 5.04 10.44 7.10
C PRO A 284 5.88 9.54 8.01
N LEU A 285 7.15 9.29 7.64
CA LEU A 285 8.14 8.62 8.49
C LEU A 285 8.34 9.33 9.83
N SER A 286 8.15 10.65 9.84
CA SER A 286 8.23 11.49 11.03
C SER A 286 7.07 11.30 12.02
N SER A 287 6.04 10.51 11.67
CA SER A 287 4.96 10.12 12.58
C SER A 287 5.53 9.30 13.75
N PRO A 288 5.30 9.68 15.03
CA PRO A 288 5.90 8.98 16.18
C PRO A 288 5.47 7.51 16.25
N HIS A 289 6.44 6.60 16.29
CA HIS A 289 6.24 5.15 16.45
C HIS A 289 7.48 4.48 17.06
N THR A 290 7.32 3.25 17.52
CA THR A 290 8.41 2.35 17.92
C THR A 290 8.90 1.53 16.74
N ASP A 291 10.21 1.25 16.70
CA ASP A 291 10.80 0.38 15.68
C ASP A 291 10.47 -1.10 15.92
N ASP A 292 9.60 -1.65 15.08
CA ASP A 292 9.26 -3.09 15.04
C ASP A 292 10.33 -3.94 14.31
N GLY A 293 11.41 -3.31 13.84
CA GLY A 293 12.48 -3.93 13.06
C GLY A 293 12.50 -3.49 11.60
N ALA A 294 11.50 -2.75 11.13
CA ALA A 294 11.37 -2.28 9.75
C ALA A 294 12.35 -1.17 9.35
N SER A 295 12.97 -0.50 10.32
CA SER A 295 13.86 0.64 10.07
C SER A 295 14.97 0.36 9.05
N LYS A 296 15.39 -0.90 8.91
CA LYS A 296 16.37 -1.37 7.92
C LYS A 296 15.96 -1.13 6.46
N TRP A 297 14.66 -1.16 6.17
CA TRP A 297 14.11 -0.93 4.82
C TRP A 297 13.15 0.26 4.72
N ALA A 298 12.63 0.79 5.83
CA ALA A 298 11.77 1.96 5.86
C ALA A 298 12.55 3.29 5.96
N MET A 299 13.74 3.28 6.54
CA MET A 299 14.57 4.48 6.62
C MET A 299 14.94 5.00 5.23
N ASP A 300 14.90 6.33 5.06
CA ASP A 300 15.16 7.01 3.78
C ASP A 300 14.20 6.57 2.65
N MET A 301 12.98 6.13 2.99
CA MET A 301 11.92 5.74 2.05
C MET A 301 10.62 6.52 2.28
N PRO A 302 10.61 7.87 2.14
CA PRO A 302 9.37 8.62 2.32
C PRO A 302 8.33 8.20 1.28
N HIS A 303 7.07 8.07 1.71
CA HIS A 303 5.93 7.72 0.84
C HIS A 303 4.93 8.87 0.63
N ASN A 304 5.24 10.08 1.13
CA ASN A 304 4.35 11.25 1.07
C ASN A 304 3.88 11.59 -0.36
N GLY A 305 4.72 11.38 -1.37
CA GLY A 305 4.35 11.61 -2.76
C GLY A 305 3.15 10.77 -3.22
N TRP A 306 2.99 9.54 -2.71
CA TRP A 306 1.79 8.74 -2.98
C TRP A 306 0.55 9.29 -2.30
N LEU A 307 0.67 9.75 -1.05
CA LEU A 307 -0.43 10.40 -0.35
C LEU A 307 -0.88 11.69 -1.07
N ASP A 308 0.07 12.51 -1.48
CA ASP A 308 -0.19 13.74 -2.24
C ASP A 308 -0.76 13.47 -3.63
N MET A 309 -0.33 12.40 -4.29
CA MET A 309 -0.91 11.95 -5.56
C MET A 309 -2.40 11.62 -5.40
N ALA A 310 -2.79 11.00 -4.29
CA ALA A 310 -4.16 10.56 -4.04
C ALA A 310 -5.14 11.71 -3.76
N GLN A 311 -4.67 12.88 -3.30
CA GLN A 311 -5.53 14.00 -2.91
C GLN A 311 -6.59 14.40 -3.98
N PRO A 312 -6.24 14.67 -5.25
CA PRO A 312 -7.25 14.99 -6.26
C PRO A 312 -8.15 13.80 -6.59
N PHE A 313 -7.67 12.55 -6.47
CA PHE A 313 -8.50 11.36 -6.67
C PHE A 313 -9.53 11.20 -5.55
N ILE A 314 -9.14 11.43 -4.29
CA ILE A 314 -10.05 11.44 -3.14
C ILE A 314 -11.12 12.52 -3.34
N ALA A 315 -10.74 13.73 -3.76
CA ALA A 315 -11.69 14.80 -4.04
C ALA A 315 -12.67 14.41 -5.16
N ALA A 316 -12.17 13.83 -6.26
CA ALA A 316 -13.00 13.33 -7.36
C ALA A 316 -13.95 12.21 -6.92
N TYR A 317 -13.44 11.25 -6.14
CA TYR A 317 -14.21 10.13 -5.58
C TYR A 317 -15.37 10.65 -4.73
N LYS A 318 -15.09 11.52 -3.76
CA LYS A 318 -16.12 12.08 -2.86
C LYS A 318 -17.17 12.88 -3.62
N ALA A 319 -16.79 13.53 -4.72
CA ALA A 319 -17.71 14.28 -5.56
C ALA A 319 -18.53 13.44 -6.56
N GLY A 320 -18.38 12.11 -6.58
CA GLY A 320 -19.12 11.27 -7.52
C GLY A 320 -18.46 11.14 -8.90
N ALA A 321 -17.33 11.80 -9.14
CA ALA A 321 -16.69 11.85 -10.44
C ALA A 321 -16.06 10.51 -10.83
N THR A 322 -16.00 10.23 -12.13
CA THR A 322 -15.35 9.06 -12.72
C THR A 322 -14.02 9.42 -13.38
N SER A 323 -13.57 10.66 -13.23
CA SER A 323 -12.29 11.17 -13.72
C SER A 323 -11.73 12.19 -12.74
N VAL A 324 -10.41 12.15 -12.57
CA VAL A 324 -9.67 13.06 -11.68
C VAL A 324 -9.37 14.42 -12.33
N ASN A 325 -9.53 14.55 -13.65
CA ASN A 325 -8.96 15.66 -14.41
C ASN A 325 -9.40 17.05 -13.92
N SER A 326 -10.68 17.23 -13.57
CA SER A 326 -11.20 18.51 -13.07
C SER A 326 -10.80 18.83 -11.62
N TYR A 327 -10.15 17.90 -10.93
CA TYR A 327 -9.69 18.03 -9.54
C TYR A 327 -8.17 18.27 -9.44
N ILE A 328 -7.46 18.23 -10.57
CA ILE A 328 -6.04 18.59 -10.65
C ILE A 328 -5.95 20.11 -10.84
N THR A 329 -5.61 20.81 -9.76
CA THR A 329 -5.55 22.28 -9.74
C THR A 329 -4.13 22.84 -9.77
N ALA A 330 -3.12 21.98 -9.70
CA ALA A 330 -1.71 22.35 -9.76
C ALA A 330 -0.91 21.27 -10.49
N ASP A 331 0.15 21.70 -11.19
CA ASP A 331 1.08 20.78 -11.84
C ASP A 331 1.91 20.07 -10.76
N LYS A 332 1.90 18.73 -10.76
CA LYS A 332 2.75 17.88 -9.94
C LYS A 332 3.37 16.74 -10.76
N LEU A 333 4.53 16.27 -10.34
CA LEU A 333 5.13 15.05 -10.83
C LEU A 333 5.51 14.18 -9.64
N ILE A 334 4.97 12.98 -9.56
CA ILE A 334 5.25 12.00 -8.50
C ILE A 334 6.05 10.87 -9.14
N TYR A 335 7.08 10.38 -8.46
CA TYR A 335 7.94 9.33 -8.98
C TYR A 335 8.35 8.35 -7.89
N TRP A 336 8.56 7.09 -8.26
CA TRP A 336 9.03 6.07 -7.33
C TRP A 336 9.79 4.96 -8.01
N TYR A 337 10.60 4.26 -7.21
CA TYR A 337 11.43 3.13 -7.64
C TYR A 337 12.03 2.41 -6.43
N ARG A 338 12.44 1.15 -6.61
CA ARG A 338 13.31 0.46 -5.65
C ARG A 338 14.72 1.05 -5.67
N PRO A 339 15.43 1.07 -4.53
CA PRO A 339 16.78 1.64 -4.45
C PRO A 339 17.85 0.79 -5.14
N THR A 340 17.53 -0.45 -5.51
CA THR A 340 18.45 -1.41 -6.12
C THR A 340 17.73 -2.24 -7.19
N PRO A 341 18.45 -2.75 -8.21
CA PRO A 341 17.91 -3.74 -9.14
C PRO A 341 17.43 -5.00 -8.41
N LYS A 342 16.30 -5.59 -8.82
CA LYS A 342 15.76 -6.79 -8.16
C LYS A 342 16.68 -8.01 -8.24
N SER A 343 17.58 -8.03 -9.20
CA SER A 343 18.57 -9.10 -9.41
C SER A 343 19.87 -8.91 -8.63
N LEU A 344 20.03 -7.80 -7.89
CA LEU A 344 21.18 -7.62 -7.00
C LEU A 344 21.28 -8.82 -6.06
N ASP A 345 22.50 -9.29 -5.78
CA ASP A 345 22.76 -10.41 -4.89
C ASP A 345 23.28 -9.90 -3.54
N CYS A 346 22.52 -10.16 -2.49
CA CYS A 346 22.83 -9.80 -1.11
C CYS A 346 22.98 -11.04 -0.20
N ASP A 347 23.00 -12.25 -0.76
CA ASP A 347 22.92 -13.51 -0.01
C ASP A 347 23.97 -13.60 1.11
N SER A 348 25.19 -13.13 0.83
CA SER A 348 26.29 -13.19 1.79
C SER A 348 26.07 -12.34 3.06
N THR A 349 25.23 -11.31 3.00
CA THR A 349 25.02 -10.33 4.07
C THR A 349 23.59 -10.25 4.58
N ASP A 350 22.64 -10.86 3.88
CA ASP A 350 21.21 -10.72 4.14
C ASP A 350 20.74 -11.54 5.37
N ASN A 351 19.76 -11.01 6.11
CA ASN A 351 19.24 -11.56 7.38
C ASN A 351 18.13 -12.61 7.19
N THR A 352 17.65 -12.83 5.98
CA THR A 352 16.61 -13.82 5.64
C THR A 352 17.17 -15.07 4.93
N MET A 353 18.50 -15.16 4.81
CA MET A 353 19.24 -16.31 4.23
C MET A 353 19.43 -17.49 5.20
N THR A 354 18.72 -17.47 6.32
CA THR A 354 18.75 -18.54 7.32
C THR A 354 17.33 -18.79 7.81
N MET A 355 17.06 -20.02 8.23
CA MET A 355 15.79 -20.39 8.86
C MET A 355 15.40 -19.42 9.99
N ALA A 356 14.12 -19.07 10.02
CA ALA A 356 13.51 -18.21 11.03
C ALA A 356 12.15 -18.79 11.47
N ASN A 357 11.46 -18.11 12.39
CA ASN A 357 10.14 -18.57 12.81
C ASN A 357 9.15 -18.48 11.62
N ASN A 358 8.55 -19.61 11.26
CA ASN A 358 7.56 -19.67 10.18
C ASN A 358 6.22 -20.26 10.61
N ALA A 359 5.85 -20.12 11.90
CA ALA A 359 4.56 -20.62 12.40
C ALA A 359 3.35 -20.03 11.65
N SER A 360 3.49 -18.81 11.10
CA SER A 360 2.48 -18.13 10.29
C SER A 360 2.45 -18.54 8.81
N GLY A 361 3.47 -19.27 8.32
CA GLY A 361 3.63 -19.56 6.88
C GLY A 361 4.03 -18.34 6.04
N ASN A 362 4.46 -17.25 6.67
CA ASN A 362 4.77 -15.98 6.03
C ASN A 362 6.28 -15.75 5.80
N PHE A 363 7.15 -16.58 6.36
CA PHE A 363 8.58 -16.51 6.13
C PHE A 363 9.01 -17.41 4.96
N PHE A 364 9.73 -16.82 4.01
CA PHE A 364 10.39 -17.53 2.92
C PHE A 364 11.89 -17.28 3.04
N GLU A 365 12.68 -18.33 3.21
CA GLU A 365 14.14 -18.20 3.26
C GLU A 365 14.68 -17.75 1.89
N GLY A 366 15.53 -16.72 1.87
CA GLY A 366 16.13 -16.18 0.65
C GLY A 366 15.68 -14.77 0.29
N ARG A 367 15.87 -14.37 -0.97
CA ARG A 367 15.30 -13.13 -1.52
C ARG A 367 13.75 -13.13 -1.36
N PRO A 368 13.09 -11.99 -1.05
CA PRO A 368 11.65 -11.94 -0.81
C PRO A 368 10.81 -12.72 -1.83
N ASN A 369 9.92 -13.61 -1.37
CA ASN A 369 9.03 -14.33 -2.28
C ASN A 369 8.21 -13.34 -3.14
N GLY A 370 8.09 -13.62 -4.44
CA GLY A 370 7.39 -12.75 -5.38
C GLY A 370 8.25 -11.64 -6.01
N TRP A 371 9.53 -11.49 -5.64
CA TRP A 371 10.41 -10.44 -6.17
C TRP A 371 10.45 -10.34 -7.70
N GLN A 372 10.24 -11.46 -8.40
CA GLN A 372 10.25 -11.52 -9.87
C GLN A 372 9.12 -10.69 -10.49
N THR A 373 8.00 -10.54 -9.78
CA THR A 373 6.78 -9.86 -10.25
C THR A 373 6.96 -8.36 -10.43
N LEU A 374 7.94 -7.76 -9.76
CA LEU A 374 8.18 -6.33 -9.82
C LEU A 374 9.10 -5.96 -10.99
N ALA A 375 8.82 -4.86 -11.69
CA ALA A 375 9.69 -4.38 -12.76
C ALA A 375 10.93 -3.63 -12.23
N ASP A 376 12.06 -3.68 -12.94
CA ASP A 376 13.21 -2.77 -12.72
C ASP A 376 12.97 -1.48 -13.52
N GLU A 377 12.04 -0.66 -13.03
CA GLU A 377 11.66 0.61 -13.66
C GLU A 377 11.63 1.76 -12.66
N VAL A 378 11.73 2.97 -13.20
CA VAL A 378 11.36 4.21 -12.52
C VAL A 378 9.99 4.61 -13.02
N PHE A 379 9.03 4.73 -12.10
CA PHE A 379 7.66 5.10 -12.41
C PHE A 379 7.46 6.60 -12.20
N VAL A 380 6.66 7.21 -13.07
CA VAL A 380 6.38 8.66 -13.04
C VAL A 380 4.90 8.91 -13.32
N VAL A 381 4.23 9.60 -12.41
CA VAL A 381 2.88 10.13 -12.61
C VAL A 381 2.94 11.64 -12.74
N ALA A 382 2.41 12.17 -13.84
CA ALA A 382 2.22 13.59 -14.05
C ALA A 382 0.75 13.95 -13.79
N LEU A 383 0.52 14.94 -12.92
CA LEU A 383 -0.76 15.57 -12.70
C LEU A 383 -0.64 16.99 -13.29
N LEU A 384 -1.25 17.23 -14.45
CA LEU A 384 -1.04 18.47 -15.20
C LEU A 384 -2.34 19.25 -15.42
N THR A 385 -2.28 20.56 -15.22
CA THR A 385 -3.37 21.52 -15.49
C THR A 385 -3.52 21.84 -16.98
N SER A 386 -2.46 21.65 -17.76
CA SER A 386 -2.44 21.82 -19.21
C SER A 386 -1.35 20.93 -19.85
N PRO A 387 -1.47 20.56 -21.14
CA PRO A 387 -0.51 19.69 -21.78
C PRO A 387 0.94 20.17 -21.63
N ALA A 388 1.87 19.24 -21.45
CA ALA A 388 3.29 19.51 -21.29
C ALA A 388 4.15 18.31 -21.73
N THR A 389 5.46 18.54 -21.85
CA THR A 389 6.43 17.49 -22.11
C THR A 389 7.09 17.08 -20.80
N VAL A 390 6.91 15.81 -20.42
CA VAL A 390 7.54 15.18 -19.25
C VAL A 390 8.82 14.51 -19.70
N LYS A 391 9.93 14.75 -18.99
CA LYS A 391 11.22 14.09 -19.21
C LYS A 391 11.70 13.47 -17.92
N ALA A 392 12.13 12.21 -18.00
CA ALA A 392 12.77 11.50 -16.90
C ALA A 392 14.11 10.93 -17.36
N THR A 393 15.08 10.96 -16.46
CA THR A 393 16.41 10.36 -16.63
C THR A 393 16.67 9.44 -15.44
N SER A 394 17.11 8.22 -15.71
CA SER A 394 17.50 7.22 -14.70
C SER A 394 18.88 6.67 -15.05
N GLY A 395 19.90 7.02 -14.26
CA GLY A 395 21.30 6.78 -14.62
C GLY A 395 21.64 7.45 -15.96
N ASN A 396 22.03 6.64 -16.95
CA ASN A 396 22.35 7.12 -18.31
C ASN A 396 21.16 7.06 -19.28
N GLN A 397 20.01 6.55 -18.84
CA GLN A 397 18.82 6.39 -19.68
C GLN A 397 17.94 7.63 -19.57
N THR A 398 17.40 8.10 -20.69
CA THR A 398 16.48 9.25 -20.72
C THR A 398 15.29 8.95 -21.62
N GLN A 399 14.09 9.29 -21.14
CA GLN A 399 12.87 9.22 -21.92
C GLN A 399 12.09 10.53 -21.82
N THR A 400 11.24 10.78 -22.81
CA THR A 400 10.45 12.00 -22.92
C THR A 400 9.09 11.67 -23.50
N TRP A 401 8.04 12.21 -22.89
CA TRP A 401 6.64 11.96 -23.27
C TRP A 401 5.89 13.28 -23.38
N ASN A 402 4.96 13.35 -24.33
CA ASN A 402 3.96 14.40 -24.35
C ASN A 402 2.78 13.94 -23.51
N ALA A 403 2.50 14.67 -22.42
CA ALA A 403 1.42 14.38 -21.50
C ALA A 403 0.26 15.38 -21.71
N PRO A 404 -1.00 14.93 -21.79
CA PRO A 404 -2.16 15.82 -21.81
C PRO A 404 -2.35 16.52 -20.47
N ALA A 405 -3.32 17.43 -20.40
CA ALA A 405 -3.89 17.84 -19.12
C ALA A 405 -4.59 16.64 -18.45
N GLY A 406 -4.58 16.60 -17.13
CA GLY A 406 -5.08 15.49 -16.34
C GLY A 406 -3.97 14.65 -15.72
N ALA A 407 -4.30 13.42 -15.36
CA ALA A 407 -3.33 12.48 -14.81
C ALA A 407 -2.78 11.56 -15.91
N SER A 408 -1.48 11.27 -15.89
CA SER A 408 -0.84 10.34 -16.81
C SER A 408 0.31 9.61 -16.13
N ALA A 409 0.42 8.30 -16.36
CA ALA A 409 1.52 7.48 -15.85
C ALA A 409 2.48 7.08 -16.97
N PHE A 410 3.76 7.05 -16.64
CA PHE A 410 4.87 6.67 -17.49
C PHE A 410 5.85 5.81 -16.70
N SER A 411 6.71 5.08 -17.40
CA SER A 411 7.86 4.42 -16.80
C SER A 411 9.03 4.39 -17.77
N LEU A 412 10.23 4.29 -17.22
CA LEU A 412 11.46 4.07 -17.96
C LEU A 412 12.33 3.01 -17.26
N PRO A 413 13.20 2.29 -18.00
CA PRO A 413 14.10 1.32 -17.41
C PRO A 413 14.95 1.92 -16.28
N MET A 414 15.09 1.17 -15.20
CA MET A 414 15.95 1.52 -14.08
C MET A 414 17.42 1.58 -14.52
N GLY A 415 18.10 2.66 -14.16
CA GLY A 415 19.55 2.81 -14.32
C GLY A 415 20.20 3.19 -13.00
N VAL A 416 21.32 2.53 -12.68
CA VAL A 416 22.17 2.87 -11.52
C VAL A 416 22.68 4.31 -11.66
N GLY A 417 22.70 5.04 -10.54
CA GLY A 417 23.05 6.44 -10.44
C GLY A 417 21.83 7.30 -10.15
N LYS A 418 21.86 8.56 -10.62
CA LYS A 418 20.87 9.59 -10.31
C LYS A 418 19.59 9.46 -11.12
N GLN A 419 18.48 9.87 -10.50
CA GLN A 419 17.17 10.01 -11.14
C GLN A 419 16.82 11.50 -11.18
N SER A 420 16.49 12.03 -12.36
CA SER A 420 16.10 13.43 -12.52
C SER A 420 14.90 13.58 -13.43
N PHE A 421 14.09 14.60 -13.16
CA PHE A 421 12.77 14.77 -13.76
C PHE A 421 12.55 16.24 -14.13
N SER A 422 11.84 16.48 -15.22
CA SER A 422 11.40 17.82 -15.59
C SER A 422 10.09 17.79 -16.36
N VAL A 423 9.32 18.87 -16.22
CA VAL A 423 8.14 19.17 -17.03
C VAL A 423 8.42 20.47 -17.75
N THR A 424 8.31 20.47 -19.08
CA THR A 424 8.47 21.66 -19.91
C THR A 424 7.20 21.96 -20.70
N ARG A 425 6.87 23.24 -20.81
CA ARG A 425 5.69 23.72 -21.54
C ARG A 425 6.09 24.94 -22.36
N ASN A 426 5.83 24.90 -23.66
CA ASN A 426 6.21 25.97 -24.60
C ASN A 426 7.71 26.37 -24.51
N GLY A 427 8.58 25.37 -24.32
CA GLY A 427 10.03 25.58 -24.18
C GLY A 427 10.49 26.11 -22.81
N GLN A 428 9.58 26.33 -21.85
CA GLN A 428 9.90 26.77 -20.50
C GLN A 428 9.79 25.62 -19.49
N THR A 429 10.70 25.57 -18.53
CA THR A 429 10.64 24.62 -17.42
C THR A 429 9.54 25.02 -16.43
N VAL A 430 8.60 24.11 -16.19
CA VAL A 430 7.50 24.26 -15.22
C VAL A 430 7.88 23.60 -13.89
N LEU A 431 8.39 22.37 -13.94
CA LEU A 431 8.89 21.61 -12.81
C LEU A 431 10.26 21.03 -13.18
N SER A 432 11.18 20.96 -12.22
CA SER A 432 12.43 20.23 -12.38
C SER A 432 12.99 19.85 -11.02
N GLY A 433 13.63 18.68 -10.95
CA GLY A 433 14.36 18.26 -9.76
C GLY A 433 15.08 16.93 -9.94
N THR A 434 15.91 16.62 -8.96
CA THR A 434 16.66 15.37 -8.87
C THR A 434 16.22 14.67 -7.61
N SER A 435 16.05 13.35 -7.70
CA SER A 435 15.75 12.55 -6.53
C SER A 435 16.85 12.63 -5.48
N LEU A 436 16.48 12.52 -4.20
CA LEU A 436 17.42 12.49 -3.08
C LEU A 436 18.07 11.12 -2.87
N LYS A 437 17.53 10.06 -3.49
CA LYS A 437 18.03 8.69 -3.36
C LYS A 437 18.51 8.16 -4.69
N ASP A 438 19.80 7.91 -4.84
CA ASP A 438 20.32 7.25 -6.04
C ASP A 438 19.94 5.77 -6.05
N ILE A 439 19.77 5.22 -7.26
CA ILE A 439 19.71 3.76 -7.45
C ILE A 439 21.13 3.23 -7.44
N VAL A 440 21.40 2.21 -6.62
CA VAL A 440 22.74 1.67 -6.41
C VAL A 440 22.79 0.17 -6.73
N ASP A 441 23.99 -0.33 -7.02
CA ASP A 441 24.32 -1.74 -7.22
C ASP A 441 24.98 -2.36 -5.99
N THR A 442 24.69 -1.82 -4.80
CA THR A 442 25.20 -2.32 -3.52
C THR A 442 24.06 -2.59 -2.54
N CYS A 443 24.23 -3.58 -1.68
CA CYS A 443 23.22 -3.98 -0.71
C CYS A 443 23.14 -2.93 0.41
N ILE A 444 22.17 -2.04 0.33
CA ILE A 444 21.89 -1.06 1.38
C ILE A 444 21.59 -1.82 2.66
N CYS A 445 22.37 -1.55 3.71
CA CYS A 445 22.29 -2.23 5.01
C CYS A 445 22.52 -3.75 4.92
N GLY A 446 23.09 -4.25 3.82
CA GLY A 446 23.40 -5.66 3.58
C GLY A 446 22.20 -6.54 3.28
N ILE A 447 21.02 -5.97 3.04
CA ILE A 447 19.76 -6.72 2.88
C ILE A 447 19.10 -6.50 1.52
N TYR A 448 18.16 -7.37 1.18
CA TYR A 448 17.23 -7.22 0.08
C TYR A 448 16.14 -6.18 0.40
N ASN A 449 16.44 -4.91 0.18
CA ASN A 449 15.45 -3.84 0.33
C ASN A 449 14.55 -3.73 -0.91
N PHE A 450 13.34 -4.28 -0.80
CA PHE A 450 12.29 -4.18 -1.81
C PHE A 450 11.23 -3.11 -1.52
N ASN A 451 11.42 -2.28 -0.49
CA ASN A 451 10.64 -1.06 -0.31
C ASN A 451 10.95 -0.04 -1.44
N ALA A 452 10.04 0.88 -1.71
CA ALA A 452 10.21 1.91 -2.72
C ALA A 452 10.60 3.26 -2.08
N TYR A 453 11.43 4.01 -2.79
CA TYR A 453 11.58 5.44 -2.54
C TYR A 453 10.53 6.19 -3.34
N VAL A 454 9.85 7.16 -2.73
CA VAL A 454 8.87 8.03 -3.42
C VAL A 454 9.29 9.49 -3.28
N GLY A 455 9.30 10.20 -4.39
CA GLY A 455 9.50 11.64 -4.42
C GLY A 455 8.43 12.35 -5.22
N GLU A 456 8.39 13.67 -5.10
CA GLU A 456 7.49 14.52 -5.88
C GLU A 456 8.17 15.84 -6.30
N LEU A 457 7.60 16.48 -7.32
CA LEU A 457 7.88 17.84 -7.75
C LEU A 457 6.57 18.66 -7.76
N PRO A 458 6.57 19.92 -7.26
CA PRO A 458 7.69 20.59 -6.59
C PRO A 458 8.22 19.83 -5.37
N ALA A 459 9.54 19.85 -5.18
CA ALA A 459 10.15 19.09 -4.10
C ALA A 459 9.68 19.61 -2.73
N PRO A 460 9.41 18.73 -1.75
CA PRO A 460 9.08 19.15 -0.40
C PRO A 460 10.18 20.03 0.19
N THR A 461 9.80 20.99 1.03
CA THR A 461 10.75 21.90 1.70
C THR A 461 11.51 21.23 2.85
N THR A 462 11.07 20.06 3.29
CA THR A 462 11.63 19.28 4.39
C THR A 462 11.85 17.84 3.96
N ILE A 463 12.89 17.21 4.50
CA ILE A 463 13.15 15.78 4.31
C ILE A 463 12.43 15.02 5.42
N ASP A 464 11.49 14.18 5.04
CA ASP A 464 10.79 13.29 5.96
C ASP A 464 11.71 12.13 6.37
N ALA A 465 11.75 11.83 7.66
CA ALA A 465 12.70 10.90 8.24
C ALA A 465 12.13 10.25 9.51
N LEU A 466 12.59 9.03 9.78
CA LEU A 466 12.25 8.32 11.02
C LEU A 466 12.76 9.10 12.24
N GLN A 467 11.93 9.15 13.28
CA GLN A 467 12.35 9.66 14.58
C GLN A 467 13.30 8.67 15.27
N PRO A 468 14.09 9.10 16.29
CA PRO A 468 15.01 8.20 17.00
C PRO A 468 14.36 6.92 17.54
N ALA A 469 13.11 6.97 18.01
CA ALA A 469 12.37 5.80 18.50
C ALA A 469 12.06 4.77 17.39
N GLY A 470 11.95 5.22 16.14
CA GLY A 470 11.78 4.40 14.94
C GLY A 470 13.10 3.85 14.37
N LEU A 471 14.24 4.05 15.05
CA LEU A 471 15.57 3.56 14.63
C LEU A 471 16.23 2.63 15.66
N VAL A 472 15.56 2.33 16.77
CA VAL A 472 16.15 1.60 17.91
C VAL A 472 16.60 0.19 17.54
N SER A 473 15.94 -0.45 16.58
CA SER A 473 16.18 -1.83 16.14
C SER A 473 16.96 -1.90 14.83
N LEU A 474 17.53 -0.78 14.35
CA LEU A 474 18.16 -0.69 13.04
C LEU A 474 19.29 -1.71 12.82
N SER A 475 20.09 -1.99 13.83
CA SER A 475 21.21 -2.94 13.74
C SER A 475 20.82 -4.39 14.03
N ALA A 476 19.61 -4.65 14.53
CA ALA A 476 19.18 -5.98 14.93
C ALA A 476 19.15 -6.92 13.72
N GLY A 477 19.82 -8.06 13.77
CA GLY A 477 19.84 -9.03 12.65
C GLY A 477 20.71 -8.65 11.44
N LEU A 478 21.19 -7.40 11.34
CA LEU A 478 22.07 -6.99 10.25
C LEU A 478 23.47 -7.58 10.40
N LYS A 479 24.06 -8.05 9.29
CA LYS A 479 25.45 -8.54 9.25
C LYS A 479 26.46 -7.45 8.89
N VAL A 480 25.98 -6.28 8.46
CA VAL A 480 26.83 -5.12 8.09
C VAL A 480 26.23 -3.83 8.68
N PRO A 481 27.04 -2.77 8.87
CA PRO A 481 26.53 -1.47 9.29
C PRO A 481 25.53 -0.88 8.30
N CYS A 482 24.49 -0.22 8.83
CA CYS A 482 23.48 0.49 8.07
C CYS A 482 23.65 2.01 8.27
N PRO A 483 23.88 2.79 7.19
CA PRO A 483 23.97 4.24 7.32
C PRO A 483 22.60 4.83 7.66
N THR A 484 22.57 5.92 8.43
CA THR A 484 21.32 6.54 8.89
C THR A 484 21.03 7.86 8.18
N ASN A 485 19.75 8.10 7.87
CA ASN A 485 19.21 9.37 7.40
C ASN A 485 20.06 10.03 6.29
N THR A 486 20.30 9.27 5.23
CA THR A 486 21.25 9.62 4.16
C THR A 486 20.68 10.58 3.12
N LEU A 487 19.35 10.77 3.08
CA LEU A 487 18.71 11.69 2.14
C LEU A 487 19.18 13.14 2.34
N GLY A 488 19.46 13.84 1.23
CA GLY A 488 19.90 15.24 1.25
C GLY A 488 21.32 15.44 1.78
N SER A 489 21.99 14.40 2.27
CA SER A 489 23.41 14.45 2.61
C SER A 489 24.22 14.46 1.32
N SER A 490 24.62 15.65 0.87
CA SER A 490 25.63 15.77 -0.18
C SER A 490 26.93 15.13 0.32
N ASN A 491 27.22 13.90 -0.12
CA ASN A 491 28.37 13.03 0.21
C ASN A 491 28.06 11.86 1.17
N ALA A 492 27.55 10.74 0.64
CA ALA A 492 28.04 9.45 1.10
C ALA A 492 29.34 9.16 0.35
N ALA A 493 30.47 9.47 0.98
CA ALA A 493 31.77 9.01 0.53
C ALA A 493 31.69 7.51 0.26
N LYS A 494 32.24 7.06 -0.88
CA LYS A 494 32.57 5.66 -1.12
C LYS A 494 33.26 5.14 0.14
N VAL A 495 32.60 4.29 0.92
CA VAL A 495 33.28 3.51 1.95
C VAL A 495 34.26 2.62 1.19
N PRO A 496 35.59 2.82 1.31
CA PRO A 496 36.51 1.91 0.67
C PRO A 496 36.38 0.57 1.39
N ALA A 497 36.31 -0.53 0.63
CA ALA A 497 36.49 -1.86 1.19
C ALA A 497 37.86 -1.89 1.90
N THR A 498 37.87 -1.82 3.23
CA THR A 498 39.08 -2.02 4.01
C THR A 498 39.50 -3.47 3.84
N ALA A 499 40.61 -3.66 3.12
CA ALA A 499 41.27 -4.95 2.98
C ALA A 499 41.63 -5.49 4.36
N VAL A 500 41.19 -6.72 4.64
CA VAL A 500 41.58 -7.48 5.83
C VAL A 500 43.10 -7.69 5.78
N PRO A 501 43.86 -7.37 6.84
CA PRO A 501 45.29 -7.65 6.87
C PRO A 501 45.52 -9.16 6.86
N ARG A 502 46.30 -9.62 5.88
CA ARG A 502 46.77 -11.00 5.79
C ARG A 502 47.74 -11.24 6.95
N VAL A 503 47.32 -12.02 7.95
CA VAL A 503 48.21 -12.51 8.99
C VAL A 503 49.19 -13.50 8.35
N THR A 504 50.43 -13.08 8.18
CA THR A 504 51.54 -13.99 7.89
C THR A 504 51.95 -14.68 9.18
N ALA A 505 51.85 -16.00 9.20
CA ALA A 505 52.43 -16.84 10.23
C ALA A 505 53.96 -16.68 10.24
N ALA A 506 54.53 -16.57 11.44
CA ALA A 506 55.93 -16.83 11.73
C ALA A 506 55.99 -18.05 12.67
#